data_AF-A0AAE5XHB0-F1
#
_entry.id   AF-A0AAE5XHB0-F1
#
_cell.length_a   1.000
_cell.length_b   1.000
_cell.length_c   1.000
_cell.angle_alpha   90.00
_cell.angle_beta   90.00
_cell.angle_gamma   90.00
#
_symmetry.space_group_name_H-M   'P 1'
#
loop_
_entity.id
_entity.type
_entity.pdbx_description
1 polymer ?
#
loop_
_entity_poly.entity_id
_entity_poly.type
_entity_poly.pdbx_seq_one_letter_code
_entity_poly.pdbx_strand_id
1 'polypeptide(L)'
;MNDNSTRLVSEYNLNTFRDSFARCFCDVDSDVRFVDDFYVRLKASDANVSAIFNRRPIERQVHAVRSAVYALEEYATNGRPDDTLRLIEASHNHQTMGLTPCMYELWLSCLLETVLRHDHAYSDEVRQAWELTLRPGIDYLKQTLIAEIHVAEDIEEGKTNAPE
;
A
#
# COMPACT_ATOMS: atom_id res chain seq x y z
N MET A 1 31.68 -1.80 -6.00
CA MET A 1 30.44 -1.20 -5.46
C MET A 1 29.77 -2.28 -4.65
N ASN A 2 30.00 -2.28 -3.33
CA ASN A 2 29.29 -3.21 -2.45
C ASN A 2 27.95 -2.56 -2.15
N ASP A 3 26.93 -2.91 -2.95
CA ASP A 3 25.56 -2.61 -2.61
C ASP A 3 25.20 -3.46 -1.39
N ASN A 4 25.38 -2.89 -0.21
CA ASN A 4 24.95 -3.48 1.04
C ASN A 4 23.45 -3.23 1.21
N SER A 5 22.66 -3.58 0.18
CA SER A 5 21.20 -3.54 0.23
C SER A 5 20.76 -4.60 1.23
N THR A 6 20.39 -4.14 2.43
CA THR A 6 19.84 -4.99 3.48
C THR A 6 18.43 -5.36 3.08
N ARG A 7 18.29 -6.57 2.53
CA ARG A 7 16.98 -7.18 2.30
C ARG A 7 16.24 -7.32 3.64
N LEU A 8 14.99 -6.84 3.68
CA LEU A 8 14.19 -6.79 4.91
C LEU A 8 13.36 -8.07 5.14
N VAL A 9 13.21 -8.88 4.10
CA VAL A 9 12.32 -10.07 4.09
C VAL A 9 13.08 -11.29 3.57
N SER A 10 12.76 -12.48 4.08
CA SER A 10 13.41 -13.72 3.64
C SER A 10 13.13 -14.01 2.15
N GLU A 11 14.07 -14.70 1.48
CA GLU A 11 13.86 -15.14 0.09
C GLU A 11 12.65 -16.08 -0.05
N TYR A 12 12.41 -16.92 0.96
CA TYR A 12 11.26 -17.80 1.00
C TYR A 12 9.93 -17.03 0.94
N ASN A 13 9.79 -15.98 1.77
CA ASN A 13 8.58 -15.16 1.78
C ASN A 13 8.43 -14.35 0.49
N LEU A 14 9.52 -13.81 -0.05
CA LEU A 14 9.49 -13.10 -1.34
C LEU A 14 9.05 -14.00 -2.48
N ASN A 15 9.59 -15.22 -2.57
CA ASN A 15 9.21 -16.16 -3.62
C ASN A 15 7.76 -16.62 -3.46
N THR A 16 7.32 -16.93 -2.24
CA THR A 16 5.93 -17.31 -1.94
C THR A 16 4.95 -16.19 -2.33
N PHE A 17 5.29 -14.94 -2.00
CA PHE A 17 4.53 -13.76 -2.41
C PHE A 17 4.48 -13.62 -3.93
N ARG A 18 5.63 -13.68 -4.63
CA ARG A 18 5.72 -13.54 -6.09
C ARG A 18 4.90 -14.59 -6.82
N ASP A 19 4.96 -15.83 -6.37
CA ASP A 19 4.20 -16.93 -6.95
C ASP A 19 2.69 -16.70 -6.78
N SER A 20 2.25 -16.25 -5.60
CA SER A 20 0.85 -15.88 -5.35
C SER A 20 0.40 -14.68 -6.19
N PHE A 21 1.23 -13.64 -6.27
CA PHE A 21 0.98 -12.47 -7.09
C PHE A 21 0.81 -12.84 -8.58
N ALA A 22 1.69 -13.70 -9.11
CA ALA A 22 1.58 -14.19 -10.48
C ALA A 22 0.31 -15.01 -10.73
N ARG A 23 -0.20 -15.75 -9.75
CA ARG A 23 -1.48 -16.48 -9.85
C ARG A 23 -2.69 -15.56 -9.80
N CYS A 24 -2.66 -14.52 -8.97
CA CYS A 24 -3.74 -13.53 -8.87
C CYS A 24 -3.87 -12.66 -10.14
N PHE A 25 -2.74 -12.42 -10.81
CA PHE A 25 -2.61 -11.51 -11.95
C PHE A 25 -2.04 -12.24 -13.19
N CYS A 26 -2.62 -13.39 -13.53
CA CYS A 26 -2.11 -14.29 -14.56
C CYS A 26 -2.51 -13.90 -15.99
N ASP A 27 -3.63 -13.20 -16.15
CA ASP A 27 -4.16 -12.69 -17.42
C ASP A 27 -4.97 -11.40 -17.23
N VAL A 28 -5.29 -10.72 -18.33
CA VAL A 28 -5.99 -9.43 -18.32
C VAL A 28 -7.36 -9.50 -17.62
N ASP A 29 -8.09 -10.60 -17.78
CA ASP A 29 -9.41 -10.73 -17.16
C ASP A 29 -9.29 -10.95 -15.65
N SER A 30 -8.27 -11.69 -15.20
CA SER A 30 -7.94 -11.85 -13.78
C SER A 30 -7.51 -10.53 -13.14
N ASP A 31 -6.69 -9.73 -13.82
CA ASP A 31 -6.26 -8.40 -13.37
C ASP A 31 -7.48 -7.49 -13.10
N VAL A 32 -8.40 -7.43 -14.07
CA VAL A 32 -9.61 -6.61 -13.95
C VAL A 32 -10.51 -7.09 -12.80
N ARG A 33 -10.76 -8.41 -12.72
CA ARG A 33 -11.61 -8.98 -11.65
C ARG A 33 -11.01 -8.78 -10.27
N PHE A 34 -9.70 -9.02 -10.11
CA PHE A 34 -9.00 -8.84 -8.84
C PHE A 34 -9.13 -7.40 -8.37
N VAL A 35 -8.85 -6.45 -9.26
CA VAL A 35 -8.79 -5.03 -8.92
C VAL A 35 -10.18 -4.45 -8.67
N ASP A 36 -11.20 -4.87 -9.44
CA ASP A 36 -12.58 -4.47 -9.17
C ASP A 36 -13.04 -4.96 -7.80
N ASP A 37 -12.84 -6.24 -7.48
CA ASP A 37 -13.16 -6.81 -6.18
C ASP A 37 -12.41 -6.12 -5.03
N PHE A 38 -11.13 -5.82 -5.23
CA PHE A 38 -10.32 -5.08 -4.28
C PHE A 38 -10.91 -3.69 -4.00
N TYR A 39 -11.24 -2.92 -5.05
CA TYR A 39 -11.79 -1.58 -4.86
C TYR A 39 -13.21 -1.60 -4.30
N VAL A 40 -14.03 -2.60 -4.64
CA VAL A 40 -15.35 -2.81 -4.00
C VAL A 40 -15.17 -2.99 -2.49
N ARG A 41 -14.24 -3.85 -2.05
CA ARG A 41 -13.94 -4.05 -0.62
C ARG A 41 -13.39 -2.80 0.03
N LEU A 42 -12.42 -2.14 -0.60
CA LEU A 42 -11.75 -0.96 -0.06
C LEU A 42 -12.75 0.19 0.15
N LYS A 43 -13.62 0.47 -0.83
CA LYS A 43 -14.67 1.49 -0.70
C LYS A 43 -15.73 1.13 0.36
N ALA A 44 -15.98 -0.16 0.59
CA ALA A 44 -16.92 -0.60 1.62
C ALA A 44 -16.31 -0.60 3.04
N SER A 45 -14.98 -0.50 3.17
CA SER A 45 -14.28 -0.63 4.45
C SER A 45 -14.40 0.60 5.35
N ASP A 46 -14.46 1.80 4.77
CA ASP A 46 -14.56 3.06 5.50
C ASP A 46 -15.08 4.19 4.57
N ALA A 47 -15.90 5.08 5.11
CA ALA A 47 -16.53 6.15 4.33
C ALA A 47 -15.52 7.20 3.83
N ASN A 48 -14.48 7.51 4.62
CA ASN A 48 -13.42 8.44 4.22
C ASN A 48 -12.52 7.81 3.16
N VAL A 49 -12.18 6.52 3.31
CA VAL A 49 -11.50 5.75 2.26
C VAL A 49 -12.30 5.76 0.96
N SER A 50 -13.62 5.53 1.04
CA SER A 50 -14.48 5.58 -0.15
C SER A 50 -14.44 6.94 -0.86
N ALA A 51 -14.33 8.05 -0.12
CA ALA A 51 -14.29 9.39 -0.69
C ALA A 51 -13.02 9.62 -1.52
N ILE A 52 -11.87 9.06 -1.09
CA ILE A 52 -10.57 9.18 -1.77
C ILE A 52 -10.56 8.42 -3.10
N PHE A 53 -11.18 7.23 -3.15
CA PHE A 53 -11.09 6.33 -4.31
C PHE A 53 -12.26 6.45 -5.30
N ASN A 54 -13.12 7.45 -5.14
CA ASN A 54 -14.15 7.76 -6.12
C ASN A 54 -13.52 8.35 -7.40
N ARG A 55 -13.92 7.84 -8.57
CA ARG A 55 -13.62 8.36 -9.93
C ARG A 55 -12.26 8.01 -10.55
N ARG A 56 -11.95 6.73 -10.78
CA ARG A 56 -10.94 6.32 -11.78
C ARG A 56 -11.44 5.21 -12.70
N PRO A 57 -11.11 5.22 -14.01
CA PRO A 57 -11.33 4.09 -14.91
C PRO A 57 -10.59 2.84 -14.43
N ILE A 58 -11.16 1.65 -14.70
CA ILE A 58 -10.65 0.37 -14.20
C ILE A 58 -9.22 0.08 -14.70
N GLU A 59 -8.87 0.47 -15.92
CA GLU A 59 -7.55 0.22 -16.49
C GLU A 59 -6.46 1.00 -15.72
N ARG A 60 -6.78 2.23 -15.31
CA ARG A 60 -5.88 3.03 -14.47
C ARG A 60 -5.79 2.49 -13.05
N GLN A 61 -6.86 1.90 -12.55
CA GLN A 61 -6.89 1.25 -11.25
C GLN A 61 -6.02 -0.02 -11.23
N VAL A 62 -6.06 -0.83 -12.30
CA VAL A 62 -5.20 -2.03 -12.43
C VAL A 62 -3.73 -1.63 -12.41
N HIS A 63 -3.36 -0.65 -13.24
CA HIS A 63 -1.98 -0.16 -13.25
C HIS A 63 -1.56 0.40 -11.87
N ALA A 64 -2.43 1.15 -11.21
CA ALA A 64 -2.14 1.73 -9.89
C ALA A 64 -1.88 0.65 -8.83
N VAL A 65 -2.72 -0.37 -8.74
CA VAL A 65 -2.57 -1.45 -7.74
C VAL A 65 -1.29 -2.25 -8.01
N ARG A 66 -1.02 -2.62 -9.27
CA ARG A 66 0.21 -3.35 -9.61
C ARG A 66 1.46 -2.54 -9.29
N SER A 67 1.52 -1.28 -9.72
CA SER A 67 2.66 -0.41 -9.46
C SER A 67 2.89 -0.19 -7.97
N ALA A 68 1.82 -0.05 -7.17
CA ALA A 68 1.94 0.06 -5.72
C ALA A 68 2.51 -1.23 -5.10
N VAL A 69 1.99 -2.40 -5.48
CA VAL A 69 2.46 -3.69 -4.97
C VAL A 69 3.93 -3.94 -5.34
N TYR A 70 4.33 -3.64 -6.57
CA TYR A 70 5.73 -3.73 -6.99
C TYR A 70 6.65 -2.78 -6.22
N ALA A 71 6.24 -1.53 -6.02
CA ALA A 71 7.04 -0.55 -5.28
C ALA A 71 7.28 -0.98 -3.81
N LEU A 72 6.25 -1.58 -3.18
CA LEU A 72 6.35 -2.11 -1.83
C LEU A 72 7.27 -3.35 -1.75
N GLU A 73 7.21 -4.24 -2.74
CA GLU A 73 8.11 -5.39 -2.86
C GLU A 73 9.58 -4.95 -3.08
N GLU A 74 9.80 -3.96 -3.95
CA GLU A 74 11.14 -3.38 -4.18
C GLU A 74 11.70 -2.76 -2.89
N TYR A 75 10.85 -2.09 -2.10
CA TYR A 75 11.25 -1.59 -0.78
C TYR A 75 11.68 -2.72 0.15
N ALA A 76 10.94 -3.83 0.21
CA ALA A 76 11.32 -4.99 1.01
C ALA A 76 12.63 -5.64 0.56
N THR A 77 12.94 -5.57 -0.74
CA THR A 77 14.17 -6.14 -1.30
C THR A 77 15.39 -5.26 -1.06
N ASN A 78 15.25 -3.94 -1.24
CA ASN A 78 16.38 -3.01 -1.26
C ASN A 78 16.51 -2.18 0.03
N GLY A 79 15.49 -2.17 0.88
CA GLY A 79 15.44 -1.38 2.12
C GLY A 79 15.37 0.14 1.90
N ARG A 80 15.01 0.60 0.69
CA ARG A 80 14.92 2.02 0.33
C ARG A 80 13.77 2.27 -0.65
N PRO A 81 13.13 3.45 -0.61
CA PRO A 81 12.06 3.79 -1.55
C PRO A 81 12.62 3.97 -2.96
N ASP A 82 11.93 3.43 -3.96
CA ASP A 82 12.16 3.73 -5.37
C ASP A 82 11.41 5.02 -5.78
N ASP A 83 11.46 5.38 -7.05
CA ASP A 83 10.77 6.57 -7.55
C ASP A 83 9.25 6.41 -7.51
N THR A 84 8.74 5.20 -7.69
CA THR A 84 7.31 4.90 -7.61
C THR A 84 6.79 5.11 -6.19
N LEU A 85 7.47 4.57 -5.18
CA LEU A 85 7.07 4.72 -3.78
C LEU A 85 7.17 6.17 -3.32
N ARG A 86 8.19 6.91 -3.77
CA ARG A 86 8.29 8.37 -3.53
C ARG A 86 7.14 9.15 -4.16
N LEU A 87 6.71 8.77 -5.36
CA LEU A 87 5.55 9.41 -6.00
C LEU A 87 4.26 9.11 -5.24
N ILE A 88 4.10 7.87 -4.77
CA ILE A 88 2.97 7.45 -3.92
C ILE A 88 2.96 8.27 -2.63
N GLU A 89 4.10 8.33 -1.92
CA GLU A 89 4.32 9.13 -0.72
C GLU A 89 3.92 10.60 -0.95
N ALA A 90 4.46 11.24 -1.99
CA ALA A 90 4.16 12.64 -2.31
C ALA A 90 2.68 12.88 -2.67
N SER A 91 1.99 11.87 -3.19
CA SER A 91 0.55 11.96 -3.53
C SER A 91 -0.37 11.75 -2.33
N HIS A 92 0.13 11.11 -1.26
CA HIS A 92 -0.62 10.75 -0.06
C HIS A 92 -0.50 11.84 1.01
N ASN A 93 -0.99 13.02 0.69
CA ASN A 93 -0.90 14.18 1.57
C ASN A 93 -2.11 14.27 2.52
N HIS A 94 -1.84 14.39 3.83
CA HIS A 94 -2.88 14.45 4.86
C HIS A 94 -3.81 15.64 4.65
N GLN A 95 -3.25 16.83 4.44
CA GLN A 95 -3.99 18.09 4.40
C GLN A 95 -4.99 18.17 3.24
N THR A 96 -4.66 17.54 2.11
CA THR A 96 -5.46 17.62 0.88
C THR A 96 -6.40 16.43 0.69
N MET A 97 -6.05 15.25 1.17
CA MET A 97 -6.85 14.03 0.99
C MET A 97 -7.50 13.50 2.28
N GLY A 98 -7.14 14.04 3.44
CA GLY A 98 -7.63 13.54 4.73
C GLY A 98 -7.17 12.12 5.05
N LEU A 99 -6.02 11.69 4.52
CA LEU A 99 -5.48 10.37 4.81
C LEU A 99 -5.15 10.24 6.29
N THR A 100 -5.45 9.08 6.88
CA THR A 100 -5.06 8.76 8.26
C THR A 100 -4.20 7.48 8.28
N PRO A 101 -3.36 7.30 9.31
CA PRO A 101 -2.51 6.11 9.41
C PRO A 101 -3.27 4.77 9.39
N CYS A 102 -4.53 4.74 9.85
CA CYS A 102 -5.33 3.51 9.84
C CYS A 102 -5.78 3.09 8.44
N MET A 103 -5.85 4.02 7.48
CA MET A 103 -6.25 3.71 6.10
C MET A 103 -5.26 2.78 5.39
N TYR A 104 -3.97 2.82 5.77
CA TYR A 104 -2.97 1.89 5.27
C TYR A 104 -3.23 0.44 5.74
N GLU A 105 -3.67 0.27 6.98
CA GLU A 105 -4.05 -1.05 7.52
C GLU A 105 -5.31 -1.59 6.83
N LEU A 106 -6.29 -0.71 6.57
CA LEU A 106 -7.50 -1.06 5.82
C LEU A 106 -7.15 -1.47 4.39
N TRP A 107 -6.24 -0.75 3.73
CA TRP A 107 -5.77 -1.07 2.39
C TRP A 107 -5.13 -2.46 2.34
N LEU A 108 -4.19 -2.75 3.25
CA LEU A 108 -3.52 -4.06 3.31
C LEU A 108 -4.54 -5.17 3.61
N SER A 109 -5.43 -4.95 4.57
CA SER A 109 -6.46 -5.92 4.95
C SER A 109 -7.39 -6.24 3.77
N CYS A 110 -7.87 -5.22 3.05
CA CYS A 110 -8.71 -5.42 1.86
C CYS A 110 -7.97 -6.15 0.74
N LEU A 111 -6.68 -5.89 0.57
CA LEU A 111 -5.85 -6.57 -0.42
C LEU A 111 -5.70 -8.06 -0.06
N LEU A 112 -5.36 -8.39 1.18
CA LEU A 112 -5.22 -9.78 1.65
C LEU A 112 -6.52 -10.58 1.53
N GLU A 113 -7.66 -9.95 1.84
CA GLU A 113 -8.99 -10.56 1.66
C GLU A 113 -9.35 -10.75 0.18
N THR A 114 -8.76 -9.97 -0.72
CA THR A 114 -8.90 -10.16 -2.17
C THR A 114 -8.01 -11.31 -2.63
N VAL A 115 -6.75 -11.36 -2.18
CA VAL A 115 -5.82 -12.48 -2.46
C VAL A 115 -6.42 -13.82 -2.04
N LEU A 116 -7.05 -13.91 -0.87
CA LEU A 116 -7.77 -15.11 -0.40
C LEU A 116 -8.77 -15.68 -1.43
N ARG A 117 -9.40 -14.81 -2.23
CA ARG A 117 -10.46 -15.21 -3.17
C ARG A 117 -9.96 -15.48 -4.57
N HIS A 118 -8.80 -14.95 -4.91
CA HIS A 118 -8.25 -14.98 -6.28
C HIS A 118 -7.04 -15.89 -6.41
N ASP A 119 -6.33 -16.19 -5.32
CA ASP A 119 -5.27 -17.19 -5.33
C ASP A 119 -5.85 -18.60 -5.11
N HIS A 120 -5.90 -19.41 -6.16
CA HIS A 120 -6.38 -20.79 -6.10
C HIS A 120 -5.50 -21.73 -5.25
N ALA A 121 -4.29 -21.30 -4.89
CA ALA A 121 -3.38 -22.02 -4.00
C ALA A 121 -3.12 -21.24 -2.70
N TYR A 122 -4.11 -20.46 -2.25
CA TYR A 122 -4.02 -19.71 -0.99
C TYR A 122 -3.75 -20.62 0.21
N SER A 123 -2.92 -20.15 1.12
CA SER A 123 -2.66 -20.74 2.44
C SER A 123 -2.32 -19.65 3.47
N ASP A 124 -2.23 -20.02 4.74
CA ASP A 124 -1.79 -19.10 5.79
C ASP A 124 -0.35 -18.61 5.55
N GLU A 125 0.51 -19.44 4.97
CA GLU A 125 1.87 -19.07 4.54
C GLU A 125 1.83 -18.03 3.42
N VAL A 126 0.91 -18.15 2.46
CA VAL A 126 0.72 -17.14 1.41
C VAL A 126 0.28 -15.82 2.04
N ARG A 127 -0.70 -15.84 2.95
CA ARG A 127 -1.14 -14.62 3.66
C ARG A 127 0.03 -13.94 4.37
N GLN A 128 0.80 -14.73 5.12
CA GLN A 128 1.96 -14.24 5.87
C GLN A 128 3.04 -13.69 4.93
N ALA A 129 3.30 -14.34 3.79
CA ALA A 129 4.27 -13.87 2.81
C ALA A 129 3.87 -12.50 2.23
N TRP A 130 2.60 -12.31 1.89
CA TRP A 130 2.08 -11.00 1.47
C TRP A 130 2.24 -9.93 2.56
N GLU A 131 1.84 -10.25 3.79
CA GLU A 131 1.95 -9.31 4.90
C GLU A 131 3.42 -8.92 5.15
N LEU A 132 4.32 -9.89 5.30
CA LEU A 132 5.74 -9.65 5.56
C LEU A 132 6.43 -8.91 4.41
N THR A 133 6.06 -9.18 3.15
CA THR A 133 6.64 -8.49 1.99
C THR A 133 6.16 -7.04 1.89
N LEU A 134 4.88 -6.76 2.08
CA LEU A 134 4.34 -5.41 1.85
C LEU A 134 4.48 -4.49 3.07
N ARG A 135 4.48 -5.06 4.29
CA ARG A 135 4.49 -4.31 5.55
C ARG A 135 5.63 -3.28 5.66
N PRO A 136 6.90 -3.57 5.30
CA PRO A 136 7.98 -2.60 5.45
C PRO A 136 7.76 -1.30 4.67
N GLY A 137 7.28 -1.40 3.42
CA GLY A 137 6.98 -0.22 2.60
C GLY A 137 5.72 0.51 3.06
N ILE A 138 4.73 -0.22 3.59
CA ILE A 138 3.53 0.38 4.18
C ILE A 138 3.87 1.14 5.45
N ASP A 139 4.70 0.57 6.32
CA ASP A 139 5.15 1.21 7.56
C ASP A 139 5.97 2.47 7.26
N TYR A 140 6.79 2.46 6.20
CA TYR A 140 7.46 3.66 5.70
C TYR A 140 6.46 4.77 5.36
N LEU A 141 5.49 4.51 4.48
CA LEU A 141 4.48 5.50 4.08
C LEU A 141 3.66 6.02 5.28
N LYS A 142 3.31 5.11 6.19
CA LYS A 142 2.56 5.43 7.40
C LYS A 142 3.36 6.31 8.34
N GLN A 143 4.66 6.04 8.52
CA GLN A 143 5.53 6.86 9.36
C GLN A 143 5.77 8.25 8.76
N THR A 144 5.95 8.36 7.44
CA THR A 144 6.01 9.67 6.76
C THR A 144 4.74 10.48 7.04
N LEU A 145 3.56 9.86 6.87
CA LEU A 145 2.28 10.54 7.10
C LEU A 145 2.15 11.01 8.56
N ILE A 146 2.53 10.19 9.53
CA ILE A 146 2.51 10.56 10.96
C ILE A 146 3.42 11.77 11.22
N ALA A 147 4.63 11.78 10.63
CA ALA A 147 5.54 12.91 10.77
C ALA A 147 4.95 14.19 10.15
N GLU A 148 4.28 14.10 8.99
CA GLU A 148 3.58 15.23 8.35
C GLU A 148 2.46 15.77 9.26
N ILE A 149 1.66 14.89 9.86
CA ILE A 149 0.56 15.26 10.76
C ILE A 149 1.09 16.01 11.99
N HIS A 150 2.11 15.48 12.68
CA HIS A 150 2.68 16.15 13.85
C HIS A 150 3.24 17.55 13.50
N VAL A 151 3.91 17.69 12.35
CA VAL A 151 4.41 19.00 11.90
C VAL A 151 3.26 19.98 11.65
N ALA A 152 2.14 19.52 11.08
CA ALA A 152 0.97 20.36 10.87
C ALA A 152 0.33 20.80 12.20
N GLU A 153 0.20 19.89 13.16
CA GLU A 153 -0.33 20.17 14.51
C GLU A 153 0.54 21.20 15.25
N ASP A 154 1.87 21.03 15.25
CA ASP A 154 2.81 21.97 15.87
C ASP A 154 2.68 23.41 15.29
N ILE A 155 2.45 23.53 13.98
CA ILE A 155 2.26 24.83 13.32
C ILE A 155 0.94 25.48 13.73
N GLU A 156 -0.12 24.70 13.92
CA GLU A 156 -1.43 25.21 14.37
C GLU A 156 -1.40 25.65 15.83
N GLU A 157 -0.77 24.87 16.72
CA GLU A 157 -0.58 25.25 18.12
C GLU A 157 0.29 26.50 18.28
N GLY A 158 1.35 26.62 17.47
CA GLY A 158 2.22 27.80 17.44
C GLY A 158 1.51 29.09 16.98
N LYS A 159 0.52 28.99 16.07
CA LYS A 159 -0.32 30.13 15.66
C LYS A 159 -1.32 30.53 16.74
N THR A 160 -1.82 29.57 17.51
CA THR A 160 -2.86 29.79 18.53
C THR A 160 -2.30 30.45 19.81
N ASN A 161 -1.00 30.29 20.07
CA ASN A 161 -0.31 30.83 21.24
C ASN A 161 0.43 32.18 21.00
N ALA A 162 0.25 32.81 19.83
CA ALA A 162 0.82 34.14 19.59
C ALA A 162 0.02 35.20 20.37
N PRO A 163 0.66 36.03 21.23
CA PRO A 163 -0.05 37.09 21.95
C PRO A 163 -0.55 38.16 20.96
N GLU A 164 -1.83 38.53 21.10
CA GLU A 164 -2.47 39.67 20.42
C GLU A 164 -1.76 41.00 20.67
#